data_AF-A0A2G9I1S4-F1
#
_entry.id   AF-A0A2G9I1S4-F1
#
_cell.length_a   1.000
_cell.length_b   1.000
_cell.length_c   1.000
_cell.angle_alpha   90.00
_cell.angle_beta   90.00
_cell.angle_gamma   90.00
#
_symmetry.space_group_name_H-M   'P 1'
#
loop_
_entity.id
_entity.type
_entity.pdbx_description
1 polymer ?
#
loop_
_entity_poly.entity_id
_entity_poly.type
_entity_poly.pdbx_seq_one_letter_code
_entity_poly.pdbx_strand_id
1 'polypeptide(L)' 'MRSKVAYLAICVALMLLLSEVKVTKAATCNPLQLSPCAAAITSSSNPSGACCAKLKEQRPCLCQ' A
#
# COMPACT_ATOMS: atom_id res chain seq x y z
N MET A 1 10.02 -29.08 29.96
CA MET A 1 10.13 -27.61 29.76
C MET A 1 10.74 -27.26 28.39
N ARG A 2 11.88 -27.88 28.02
CA ARG A 2 12.54 -27.73 26.69
C ARG A 2 11.62 -28.01 25.49
N SER A 3 10.79 -29.05 25.56
CA SER A 3 9.88 -29.43 24.46
C SER A 3 8.76 -28.42 24.21
N LYS A 4 8.27 -27.73 25.25
CA LYS A 4 7.25 -26.68 25.11
C LYS A 4 7.80 -25.44 24.43
N VAL A 5 9.05 -25.08 24.74
CA VAL A 5 9.78 -23.98 24.10
C VAL A 5 10.03 -24.28 22.63
N ALA A 6 10.45 -25.51 22.30
CA ALA A 6 10.63 -25.93 20.91
C ALA A 6 9.32 -25.85 20.12
N TYR A 7 8.20 -26.29 20.70
CA TYR A 7 6.89 -26.23 20.06
C TYR A 7 6.44 -24.79 19.80
N LEU A 8 6.61 -23.90 20.79
CA LEU A 8 6.32 -22.47 20.62
C LEU A 8 7.18 -21.82 19.54
N ALA A 9 8.47 -22.14 19.48
CA ALA A 9 9.37 -21.62 18.46
C ALA A 9 8.96 -22.06 17.04
N ILE A 10 8.58 -23.33 16.88
CA ILE A 10 8.08 -23.87 15.60
C ILE A 10 6.77 -23.20 15.20
N CYS A 11 5.83 -23.02 16.14
CA CYS A 11 4.57 -22.32 15.87
C CYS A 11 4.80 -20.88 15.41
N VAL A 12 5.69 -20.12 16.07
CA VAL A 12 6.02 -18.75 15.66
C VAL A 12 6.67 -18.73 14.28
N ALA A 13 7.60 -19.64 13.99
CA ALA A 13 8.23 -19.74 12.68
C ALA A 13 7.21 -20.05 11.56
N LEU A 14 6.26 -20.96 11.80
CA LEU A 14 5.19 -21.27 10.85
C LEU A 14 4.28 -20.06 10.61
N MET A 15 3.89 -19.33 11.66
CA MET A 15 3.07 -18.13 11.53
C MET A 15 3.77 -17.03 10.73
N LEU A 16 5.09 -16.88 10.89
CA LEU A 16 5.90 -15.92 10.11
C LEU A 16 6.04 -16.32 8.64
N LEU A 17 6.13 -17.62 8.34
CA LEU A 17 6.16 -18.14 6.97
C LEU A 17 4.82 -17.95 6.25
N LEU A 18 3.71 -18.02 6.98
CA LEU A 18 2.35 -17.84 6.46
C LEU A 18 1.90 -16.38 6.45
N SER A 19 2.59 -15.48 7.15
CA SER A 19 2.31 -14.07 7.04
C SER A 19 2.79 -13.55 5.69
N GLU A 20 1.85 -13.35 4.78
CA GLU A 20 1.99 -12.39 3.69
C GLU A 20 2.28 -11.04 4.33
N VAL A 21 3.57 -10.69 4.45
CA VAL A 21 3.95 -9.33 4.81
C VAL A 21 3.48 -8.50 3.64
N LYS A 22 2.26 -7.94 3.77
CA LYS A 22 1.81 -6.84 2.96
C LYS A 22 2.73 -5.71 3.36
N VAL A 23 3.93 -5.71 2.78
CA VAL A 23 4.72 -4.51 2.59
C VAL A 23 3.81 -3.69 1.70
N THR A 24 2.87 -3.00 2.33
CA THR A 24 2.35 -1.78 1.79
C THR A 24 3.62 -1.01 1.51
N LYS A 25 4.03 -1.01 0.24
CA LYS A 25 4.69 0.14 -0.35
C LYS A 25 3.71 1.24 0.00
N ALA A 26 3.89 1.83 1.18
CA ALA A 26 3.12 2.98 1.59
C ALA A 26 3.40 3.93 0.46
N ALA A 27 2.41 4.14 -0.40
CA ALA A 27 2.52 5.18 -1.39
C ALA A 27 2.91 6.40 -0.56
N THR A 28 4.10 6.94 -0.83
CA THR A 28 4.54 8.12 -0.12
C THR A 28 3.47 9.15 -0.39
N CYS A 29 2.73 9.54 0.65
CA CYS A 29 1.63 10.49 0.50
C CYS A 29 2.25 11.80 0.04
N ASN A 30 2.12 12.05 -1.25
CA ASN A 30 2.74 13.17 -1.92
C ASN A 30 1.78 13.68 -2.99
N PRO A 31 1.10 14.80 -2.75
CA PRO A 31 0.13 15.35 -3.69
C PRO A 31 0.75 15.71 -5.05
N LEU A 32 2.07 15.94 -5.12
CA LEU A 32 2.76 16.20 -6.39
C LEU A 32 2.72 15.01 -7.36
N GLN A 33 2.50 13.78 -6.85
CA GLN A 33 2.31 12.61 -7.71
C GLN A 33 0.98 12.61 -8.47
N LEU A 34 0.03 13.48 -8.10
CA LEU A 34 -1.21 13.71 -8.84
C LEU A 34 -1.07 14.79 -9.94
N SER A 35 0.14 15.30 -10.20
CA SER A 35 0.37 16.23 -11.32
C SER A 35 -0.19 15.77 -12.68
N PRO A 36 -0.21 14.47 -13.05
CA PRO A 36 -0.86 14.02 -14.29
C PRO A 36 -2.38 14.19 -14.29
N CYS A 37 -3.00 14.41 -13.13
CA CYS A 37 -4.43 14.66 -12.96
C CYS A 37 -4.78 16.15 -12.95
N ALA A 38 -3.81 17.07 -13.05
CA ALA A 38 -4.06 18.51 -12.90
C ALA A 38 -5.19 19.01 -13.81
N ALA A 39 -5.10 18.73 -15.11
CA ALA A 39 -6.14 19.13 -16.08
C ALA A 39 -7.51 18.46 -15.83
N ALA A 40 -7.53 17.23 -15.32
CA ALA A 40 -8.76 16.54 -14.99
C ALA A 40 -9.44 17.16 -13.75
N ILE A 41 -8.65 17.64 -12.79
CA ILE A 41 -9.13 18.29 -11.56
C ILE A 41 -9.56 19.73 -11.81
N THR A 42 -8.75 20.53 -12.53
CA THR A 42 -9.00 21.96 -12.69
C THR A 42 -10.01 22.29 -13.78
N SER A 43 -10.20 21.39 -14.75
CA SER A 43 -10.96 21.67 -15.97
C SER A 43 -11.96 20.58 -16.31
N SER A 44 -12.17 19.61 -15.43
CA SER A 44 -13.09 18.48 -15.64
C SER A 44 -12.84 17.71 -16.94
N SER A 45 -11.59 17.71 -17.42
CA SER A 45 -11.19 16.96 -18.61
C SER A 45 -11.10 15.46 -18.31
N ASN A 46 -11.19 14.64 -19.35
CA ASN A 46 -11.11 13.18 -19.19
C ASN A 46 -9.72 12.77 -18.65
N PRO A 47 -9.61 12.03 -17.53
CA PRO A 47 -8.33 11.68 -16.95
C PRO A 47 -7.53 10.71 -17.84
N SER A 48 -6.22 10.93 -17.89
CA SER A 48 -5.29 10.02 -18.56
C SER A 48 -5.14 8.70 -17.81
N GLY A 49 -4.69 7.66 -18.49
CA GLY A 49 -4.34 6.38 -17.84
C GLY A 49 -3.31 6.54 -16.72
N ALA A 50 -2.33 7.45 -16.91
CA ALA A 50 -1.33 7.78 -15.91
C ALA A 50 -1.93 8.45 -14.66
N CYS A 51 -2.89 9.38 -14.85
CA CYS A 51 -3.63 9.97 -13.75
C CYS A 51 -4.37 8.88 -12.95
N CYS A 52 -5.13 8.01 -13.62
CA CYS A 52 -5.86 6.94 -12.96
C CYS A 52 -4.96 5.97 -12.19
N ALA A 53 -3.77 5.65 -12.72
CA ALA A 53 -2.79 4.81 -12.03
C ALA A 53 -2.30 5.47 -10.73
N LYS A 54 -1.88 6.74 -10.80
CA LYS A 54 -1.40 7.48 -9.62
C LYS A 54 -2.48 7.78 -8.60
N LEU A 55 -3.70 8.04 -9.03
CA LEU A 55 -4.84 8.22 -8.15
C LEU A 55 -5.19 6.93 -7.36
N LYS A 56 -5.06 5.76 -8.00
CA LYS A 56 -5.24 4.46 -7.31
C LYS A 56 -4.14 4.18 -6.30
N GLU A 57 -2.89 4.50 -6.61
CA GLU A 57 -1.78 4.38 -5.67
C GLU A 57 -1.99 5.27 -4.43
N GLN A 58 -2.50 6.49 -4.62
CA GLN A 58 -2.66 7.50 -3.57
C GLN A 58 -4.01 7.44 -2.82
N ARG A 59 -4.92 6.51 -3.18
CA ARG A 59 -6.21 6.31 -2.49
C ARG A 59 -6.16 6.32 -0.95
N PRO A 60 -5.23 5.61 -0.28
CA PRO A 60 -5.16 5.62 1.19
C PRO A 60 -4.74 6.96 1.80
N CYS A 61 -4.19 7.88 1.01
CA CYS A 61 -3.74 9.21 1.44
C CYS A 61 -4.78 10.32 1.18
N LEU A 62 -5.88 10.01 0.49
CA LEU A 62 -6.89 11.01 0.15
C LEU A 62 -7.67 11.45 1.39
N CYS A 63 -7.97 12.76 1.47
CA CYS A 63 -8.77 13.38 2.53
C CYS A 63 -8.13 13.38 3.93
N GLN A 64 -6.81 13.58 3.97
CA GLN A 64 -6.06 13.84 5.20
C GLN A 64 -6.53 15.12 5.92
#